data_AF-A0A1Q8RCR7-F1
#
_entry.id   AF-A0A1Q8RCR7-F1
#
_cell.length_a   1.000
_cell.length_b   1.000
_cell.length_c   1.000
_cell.angle_alpha   90.00
_cell.angle_beta   90.00
_cell.angle_gamma   90.00
#
_symmetry.space_group_name_H-M   'P 1'
#
loop_
_entity.id
_entity.type
_entity.pdbx_description
1 polymer ?
#
loop_
_entity_poly.entity_id
_entity_poly.type
_entity_poly.pdbx_seq_one_letter_code
_entity_poly.pdbx_strand_id
1 'polypeptide(L)'
;MVETKFYSFKTGNTKIDTALKLLLISLILLIASTFLKVMYDNLGSGAGNPVGNLNIYGASEWAPLFLIFSLIEISSVINRREKFFIPLRIVNTLLMLTMQSAISSEVQSSENIANQANAIGNAASSFISTFTFGLYNIPQDLADSSRLLGGYHAISFTLLLSSISFAYYLYLRFVKKESIVPNSSIPLSEIRNVFATNKLLTAAISLMALSQFIPFNRMNSNLFPSPAFADHPIISSAICIVSFLIFSSLLQRNNKFIELYVIIEIASLLIWNPFYVLRYGAPGLGYIIYIVGLALLIYYELRSRASNNQLS
;
A
#
# COMPACT_ATOMS: atom_id res chain seq x y z
N MET A 1 -1.33 32.84 19.94
CA MET A 1 -1.87 31.53 20.34
C MET A 1 -3.17 31.33 19.55
N VAL A 2 -3.08 30.81 18.33
CA VAL A 2 -4.25 30.38 17.57
C VAL A 2 -4.33 28.89 17.84
N GLU A 3 -5.19 28.53 18.78
CA GLU A 3 -5.65 27.16 18.93
C GLU A 3 -6.30 26.79 17.58
N THR A 4 -5.59 26.07 16.73
CA THR A 4 -6.24 25.26 15.70
C THR A 4 -6.97 24.16 16.43
N LYS A 5 -8.12 24.53 17.01
CA LYS A 5 -9.18 23.57 17.30
C LYS A 5 -9.38 22.83 16.00
N PHE A 6 -9.11 21.53 16.00
CA PHE A 6 -9.68 20.62 15.02
C PHE A 6 -11.19 20.80 15.14
N TYR A 7 -11.73 21.80 14.45
CA TYR A 7 -13.14 21.91 14.19
C TYR A 7 -13.47 20.79 13.22
N SER A 8 -13.61 19.63 13.85
CA SER A 8 -14.78 18.81 13.75
C SER A 8 -14.84 17.95 12.48
N PHE A 9 -14.84 16.63 12.69
CA PHE A 9 -16.03 15.89 12.28
C PHE A 9 -17.26 16.59 12.90
N LYS A 10 -17.67 17.75 12.36
CA LYS A 10 -19.04 18.20 12.52
C LYS A 10 -19.74 17.27 11.58
N THR A 11 -20.14 16.14 12.15
CA THR A 11 -21.18 15.30 11.64
C THR A 11 -22.39 16.20 11.41
N GLY A 12 -22.48 16.78 10.22
CA GLY A 12 -23.80 16.89 9.63
C GLY A 12 -24.29 15.46 9.61
N ASN A 13 -25.31 15.14 10.42
CA ASN A 13 -25.91 13.82 10.42
C ASN A 13 -26.77 13.65 9.14
N THR A 14 -26.15 13.90 7.98
CA THR A 14 -26.76 13.79 6.67
C THR A 14 -26.41 12.43 6.08
N LYS A 15 -27.28 11.92 5.22
CA LYS A 15 -27.05 10.62 4.58
C LYS A 15 -25.81 10.63 3.70
N ILE A 16 -25.51 11.78 3.07
CA ILE A 16 -24.29 11.97 2.28
C ILE A 16 -23.00 11.89 3.12
N ASP A 17 -23.02 12.34 4.37
CA ASP A 17 -21.85 12.23 5.28
C ASP A 17 -21.58 10.77 5.64
N THR A 18 -22.64 10.00 5.89
CA THR A 18 -22.53 8.55 6.09
C THR A 18 -22.02 7.84 4.84
N ALA A 19 -22.51 8.22 3.65
CA ALA A 19 -22.04 7.65 2.39
C ALA A 19 -20.55 7.93 2.12
N LEU A 20 -20.08 9.15 2.39
CA LEU A 20 -18.66 9.50 2.26
C LEU A 20 -17.78 8.72 3.26
N LYS A 21 -18.26 8.50 4.49
CA LYS A 21 -17.55 7.66 5.47
C LYS A 21 -17.47 6.21 5.04
N LEU A 22 -18.58 5.65 4.54
CA LEU A 22 -18.61 4.29 4.00
C LEU A 22 -17.66 4.14 2.82
N LEU A 23 -17.67 5.11 1.90
CA LEU A 23 -16.73 5.16 0.78
C LEU A 23 -15.28 5.20 1.28
N LEU A 24 -14.95 6.07 2.23
CA LEU A 24 -13.62 6.16 2.82
C LEU A 24 -13.16 4.85 3.47
N ILE A 25 -14.02 4.21 4.28
CA ILE A 25 -13.72 2.92 4.92
C ILE A 25 -13.49 1.85 3.85
N SER A 26 -14.36 1.77 2.84
CA SER A 26 -14.23 0.80 1.76
C SER A 26 -12.95 1.00 0.94
N LEU A 27 -12.51 2.24 0.74
CA LEU A 27 -11.25 2.59 0.07
C LEU A 27 -10.05 2.13 0.88
N ILE A 28 -10.06 2.38 2.20
CA ILE A 28 -8.99 1.93 3.10
C ILE A 28 -8.92 0.40 3.11
N LEU A 29 -10.06 -0.29 3.18
CA LEU A 29 -10.11 -1.76 3.12
C LEU A 29 -9.60 -2.29 1.76
N LEU A 30 -9.93 -1.62 0.66
CA LEU A 30 -9.43 -1.97 -0.66
C LEU A 30 -7.90 -1.85 -0.71
N ILE A 31 -7.33 -0.73 -0.28
CA ILE A 31 -5.86 -0.57 -0.20
C ILE A 31 -5.24 -1.61 0.73
N ALA A 32 -5.83 -1.87 1.89
CA ALA A 32 -5.31 -2.88 2.81
C ALA A 32 -5.28 -4.28 2.16
N SER A 33 -6.33 -4.62 1.40
CA SER A 33 -6.41 -5.92 0.71
C SER A 33 -5.36 -6.10 -0.39
N THR A 34 -4.86 -5.02 -1.00
CA THR A 34 -3.83 -5.14 -2.04
C THR A 34 -2.47 -5.59 -1.52
N PHE A 35 -2.23 -5.47 -0.22
CA PHE A 35 -1.02 -5.99 0.43
C PHE A 35 -1.09 -7.49 0.73
N LEU A 36 -2.27 -8.09 0.66
CA LEU A 36 -2.42 -9.53 0.81
C LEU A 36 -1.80 -10.26 -0.37
N LYS A 37 -1.36 -11.49 -0.13
CA LYS A 37 -0.81 -12.38 -1.15
C LYS A 37 -1.93 -12.78 -2.11
N VAL A 38 -1.70 -12.59 -3.41
CA VAL A 38 -2.69 -12.80 -4.47
C VAL A 38 -2.32 -13.92 -5.42
N MET A 39 -1.03 -14.26 -5.52
CA MET A 39 -0.55 -15.31 -6.41
C MET A 39 0.72 -15.97 -5.89
N TYR A 40 0.98 -17.17 -6.43
CA TYR A 40 2.24 -17.89 -6.28
C TYR A 40 2.92 -17.89 -7.63
N ASP A 41 4.09 -17.28 -7.73
CA ASP A 41 4.83 -17.29 -8.99
C ASP A 41 5.65 -18.57 -9.10
N ASN A 42 5.55 -19.24 -10.24
CA ASN A 42 6.31 -20.45 -10.60
C ASN A 42 7.12 -20.20 -11.88
N LEU A 43 7.56 -18.97 -12.15
CA LEU A 43 8.47 -18.67 -13.26
C LEU A 43 9.88 -19.20 -13.00
N GLY A 44 9.97 -20.52 -13.14
CA GLY A 44 11.17 -21.31 -13.22
C GLY A 44 10.81 -22.67 -13.80
N SER A 45 10.63 -22.77 -15.11
CA SER A 45 10.67 -24.03 -15.87
C SER A 45 12.08 -24.62 -15.90
N GLY A 46 12.75 -24.61 -14.75
CA GLY A 46 14.12 -25.01 -14.49
C GLY A 46 14.21 -25.36 -13.02
N ALA A 47 14.45 -26.63 -12.76
CA ALA A 47 14.45 -27.27 -11.45
C ALA A 47 14.99 -26.39 -10.30
N GLY A 48 14.15 -26.16 -9.28
CA GLY A 48 14.63 -26.02 -7.90
C GLY A 48 14.49 -24.69 -7.17
N ASN A 49 13.93 -23.62 -7.76
CA ASN A 49 13.69 -22.37 -7.02
C ASN A 49 12.20 -22.00 -7.00
N PRO A 50 11.44 -22.41 -5.96
CA PRO A 50 10.10 -21.87 -5.75
C PRO A 50 10.16 -20.35 -5.58
N VAL A 51 9.47 -19.60 -6.44
CA VAL A 51 9.29 -18.16 -6.23
C VAL A 51 8.14 -17.99 -5.24
N GLY A 52 8.37 -17.17 -4.22
CA GLY A 52 7.44 -17.01 -3.09
C GLY A 52 6.10 -16.38 -3.48
N ASN A 53 5.17 -16.37 -2.53
CA ASN A 53 3.86 -15.74 -2.72
C ASN A 53 4.01 -14.22 -2.91
N LEU A 54 3.42 -13.68 -3.98
CA LEU A 54 3.46 -12.26 -4.33
C LEU A 54 2.12 -11.59 -3.98
N ASN A 55 2.18 -10.31 -3.60
CA ASN A 55 1.01 -9.42 -3.55
C ASN A 55 0.85 -8.67 -4.89
N ILE A 56 -0.14 -7.80 -5.00
CA ILE A 56 -0.41 -7.11 -6.28
C ILE A 56 0.75 -6.22 -6.76
N TYR A 57 1.60 -5.74 -5.84
CA TYR A 57 2.75 -4.88 -6.15
C TYR A 57 3.95 -5.66 -6.67
N GLY A 58 4.07 -6.94 -6.31
CA GLY A 58 5.00 -7.86 -6.95
C GLY A 58 4.46 -8.44 -8.27
N ALA A 59 3.13 -8.47 -8.43
CA ALA A 59 2.46 -9.08 -9.57
C ALA A 59 2.21 -8.13 -10.76
N SER A 60 2.12 -6.81 -10.52
CA SER A 60 1.74 -5.84 -11.54
C SER A 60 2.55 -4.56 -11.43
N GLU A 61 3.14 -4.15 -12.55
CA GLU A 61 3.85 -2.87 -12.69
C GLU A 61 2.94 -1.65 -12.48
N TRP A 62 1.62 -1.81 -12.65
CA TRP A 62 0.63 -0.74 -12.49
C TRP A 62 0.19 -0.51 -11.04
N ALA A 63 0.52 -1.43 -10.14
CA ALA A 63 0.07 -1.38 -8.74
C ALA A 63 0.56 -0.14 -7.97
N PRO A 64 1.80 0.37 -8.14
CA PRO A 64 2.23 1.62 -7.51
C PRO A 64 1.36 2.82 -7.91
N LEU A 65 0.95 2.90 -9.17
CA LEU A 65 0.08 3.98 -9.65
C LEU A 65 -1.31 3.92 -9.01
N PHE A 66 -1.88 2.71 -8.87
CA PHE A 66 -3.12 2.50 -8.14
C PHE A 66 -3.03 3.02 -6.70
N LEU A 67 -1.95 2.72 -5.98
CA LEU A 67 -1.77 3.18 -4.60
C LEU A 67 -1.66 4.71 -4.52
N ILE A 68 -0.87 5.33 -5.40
CA ILE A 68 -0.74 6.80 -5.46
C ILE A 68 -2.10 7.46 -5.70
N PHE A 69 -2.84 7.01 -6.72
CA PHE A 69 -4.15 7.56 -7.03
C PHE A 69 -5.16 7.32 -5.91
N SER A 70 -5.09 6.17 -5.23
CA SER A 70 -5.96 5.86 -4.10
C SER A 70 -5.68 6.77 -2.88
N LEU A 71 -4.42 7.13 -2.63
CA LEU A 71 -4.07 8.08 -1.57
C LEU A 71 -4.57 9.50 -1.89
N ILE A 72 -4.46 9.94 -3.14
CA ILE A 72 -5.03 11.23 -3.59
C ILE A 72 -6.56 11.20 -3.51
N GLU A 73 -7.17 10.08 -3.85
CA GLU A 73 -8.62 9.86 -3.72
C GLU A 73 -9.06 10.00 -2.27
N ILE A 74 -8.41 9.30 -1.33
CA ILE A 74 -8.70 9.40 0.12
C ILE A 74 -8.63 10.86 0.59
N SER A 75 -7.54 11.57 0.25
CA SER A 75 -7.40 12.99 0.60
C SER A 75 -8.54 13.83 0.01
N SER A 76 -8.95 13.54 -1.22
CA SER A 76 -10.04 14.24 -1.89
C SER A 76 -11.42 13.92 -1.28
N VAL A 77 -11.66 12.69 -0.83
CA VAL A 77 -12.88 12.29 -0.12
C VAL A 77 -12.96 12.97 1.26
N ILE A 78 -11.86 12.96 2.03
CA ILE A 78 -11.77 13.65 3.34
C ILE A 78 -12.06 15.14 3.19
N ASN A 79 -11.49 15.76 2.15
CA ASN A 79 -11.68 17.18 1.85
C ASN A 79 -12.97 17.48 1.06
N ARG A 80 -13.79 16.45 0.78
CA ARG A 80 -15.06 16.56 0.05
C ARG A 80 -14.94 17.22 -1.33
N ARG A 81 -13.82 16.99 -2.02
CA ARG A 81 -13.50 17.55 -3.34
C ARG A 81 -13.99 16.64 -4.47
N GLU A 82 -15.29 16.70 -4.76
CA GLU A 82 -15.98 15.83 -5.74
C GLU A 82 -15.32 15.80 -7.12
N LYS A 83 -14.86 16.97 -7.60
CA LYS A 83 -14.21 17.10 -8.92
C LYS A 83 -12.94 16.24 -9.06
N PHE A 84 -12.27 15.92 -7.94
CA PHE A 84 -11.07 15.11 -7.95
C PHE A 84 -11.37 13.65 -7.61
N PHE A 85 -12.17 13.38 -6.57
CA PHE A 85 -12.35 11.99 -6.16
C PHE A 85 -13.26 11.18 -7.09
N ILE A 86 -14.29 11.77 -7.73
CA ILE A 86 -15.19 11.02 -8.62
C ILE A 86 -14.41 10.45 -9.82
N PRO A 87 -13.63 11.25 -10.59
CA PRO A 87 -12.82 10.71 -11.67
C PRO A 87 -11.76 9.70 -11.18
N LEU A 88 -11.07 10.00 -10.07
CA LEU A 88 -10.06 9.10 -9.50
C LEU A 88 -10.67 7.75 -9.12
N ARG A 89 -11.88 7.73 -8.56
CA ARG A 89 -12.56 6.48 -8.20
C ARG A 89 -12.82 5.61 -9.42
N ILE A 90 -13.22 6.22 -10.54
CA ILE A 90 -13.45 5.50 -11.81
C ILE A 90 -12.12 4.92 -12.31
N VAL A 91 -11.07 5.74 -12.38
CA VAL A 91 -9.74 5.31 -12.83
C VAL A 91 -9.18 4.19 -11.94
N ASN A 92 -9.26 4.32 -10.62
CA ASN A 92 -8.79 3.32 -9.66
C ASN A 92 -9.57 2.00 -9.77
N THR A 93 -10.88 2.07 -10.01
CA THR A 93 -11.71 0.88 -10.23
C THR A 93 -11.28 0.15 -11.50
N LEU A 94 -11.07 0.88 -12.61
CA LEU A 94 -10.60 0.30 -13.87
C LEU A 94 -9.20 -0.31 -13.72
N LEU A 95 -8.26 0.41 -13.10
CA LEU A 95 -6.92 -0.12 -12.82
C LEU A 95 -7.00 -1.42 -12.01
N MET A 96 -7.79 -1.45 -10.94
CA MET A 96 -7.92 -2.66 -10.13
C MET A 96 -8.50 -3.83 -10.93
N LEU A 97 -9.55 -3.60 -11.73
CA LEU A 97 -10.12 -4.64 -12.59
C LEU A 97 -9.11 -5.17 -13.61
N THR A 98 -8.31 -4.29 -14.23
CA THR A 98 -7.27 -4.72 -15.18
C THR A 98 -6.20 -5.58 -14.50
N MET A 99 -5.74 -5.20 -13.31
CA MET A 99 -4.76 -5.97 -12.55
C MET A 99 -5.33 -7.32 -12.09
N GLN A 100 -6.58 -7.34 -11.60
CA GLN A 100 -7.25 -8.58 -11.23
C GLN A 100 -7.49 -9.50 -12.43
N SER A 101 -7.81 -8.94 -13.61
CA SER A 101 -7.95 -9.72 -14.84
C SER A 101 -6.63 -10.36 -15.24
N ALA A 102 -5.51 -9.63 -15.16
CA ALA A 102 -4.19 -10.15 -15.50
C ALA A 102 -3.77 -11.30 -14.57
N ILE A 103 -4.07 -11.18 -13.27
CA ILE A 103 -3.73 -12.19 -12.26
C ILE A 103 -4.69 -13.40 -12.31
N SER A 104 -5.90 -13.23 -12.86
CA SER A 104 -6.93 -14.27 -12.84
C SER A 104 -6.54 -15.58 -13.55
N SER A 105 -5.75 -15.52 -14.62
CA SER A 105 -5.34 -16.72 -15.37
C SER A 105 -4.35 -17.59 -14.59
N GLU A 106 -3.45 -16.96 -13.84
CA GLU A 106 -2.51 -17.67 -12.97
C GLU A 106 -3.22 -18.26 -11.76
N VAL A 107 -4.19 -17.53 -11.21
CA VAL A 107 -5.06 -18.00 -10.14
C VAL A 107 -5.88 -19.22 -10.61
N GLN A 108 -6.52 -19.16 -11.77
CA GLN A 108 -7.28 -20.29 -12.34
C GLN A 108 -6.41 -21.51 -12.60
N SER A 109 -5.18 -21.31 -13.10
CA SER A 109 -4.22 -22.40 -13.31
C SER A 109 -3.83 -23.05 -11.98
N SER A 110 -3.57 -22.24 -10.95
CA SER A 110 -3.23 -22.72 -9.61
C SER A 110 -4.40 -23.45 -8.92
N GLU A 111 -5.64 -22.97 -9.08
CA GLU A 111 -6.85 -23.68 -8.64
C GLU A 111 -7.01 -25.02 -9.35
N ASN A 112 -6.84 -25.05 -10.67
CA ASN A 112 -6.96 -26.28 -11.45
C ASN A 112 -5.87 -27.29 -11.08
N ILE A 113 -4.63 -26.85 -10.87
CA ILE A 113 -3.51 -27.71 -10.46
C ILE A 113 -3.72 -28.24 -9.05
N ALA A 114 -4.17 -27.40 -8.10
CA ALA A 114 -4.45 -27.85 -6.75
C ALA A 114 -5.67 -28.79 -6.69
N ASN A 115 -6.72 -28.51 -7.47
CA ASN A 115 -7.87 -29.40 -7.60
C ASN A 115 -7.47 -30.74 -8.23
N GLN A 116 -6.58 -30.74 -9.24
CA GLN A 116 -6.03 -31.97 -9.81
C GLN A 116 -5.10 -32.71 -8.85
N ALA A 117 -4.23 -32.01 -8.13
CA ALA A 117 -3.32 -32.59 -7.15
C ALA A 117 -4.08 -33.16 -5.94
N ASN A 118 -5.14 -32.49 -5.48
CA ASN A 118 -6.07 -33.01 -4.49
C ASN A 118 -6.87 -34.19 -5.05
N ALA A 119 -7.34 -34.15 -6.30
CA ALA A 119 -8.02 -35.29 -6.90
C ALA A 119 -7.12 -36.53 -7.01
N ILE A 120 -5.85 -36.36 -7.42
CA ILE A 120 -4.87 -37.44 -7.51
C ILE A 120 -4.44 -37.92 -6.11
N GLY A 121 -4.19 -37.00 -5.19
CA GLY A 121 -3.82 -37.30 -3.80
C GLY A 121 -4.94 -38.00 -3.04
N ASN A 122 -6.19 -37.58 -3.25
CA ASN A 122 -7.38 -38.21 -2.67
C ASN A 122 -7.65 -39.57 -3.31
N ALA A 123 -7.43 -39.73 -4.63
CA ALA A 123 -7.49 -41.04 -5.30
C ALA A 123 -6.39 -42.00 -4.80
N ALA A 124 -5.16 -41.51 -4.62
CA ALA A 124 -4.06 -42.29 -4.06
C ALA A 124 -4.31 -42.65 -2.58
N SER A 125 -4.83 -41.72 -1.79
CA SER A 125 -5.26 -41.95 -0.41
C SER A 125 -6.36 -42.99 -0.34
N SER A 126 -7.37 -42.90 -1.22
CA SER A 126 -8.45 -43.90 -1.33
C SER A 126 -7.94 -45.27 -1.78
N PHE A 127 -6.95 -45.32 -2.67
CA PHE A 127 -6.32 -46.57 -3.10
C PHE A 127 -5.51 -47.21 -1.97
N ILE A 128 -4.69 -46.42 -1.27
CA ILE A 128 -3.87 -46.87 -0.14
C ILE A 128 -4.74 -47.31 1.04
N SER A 129 -5.80 -46.57 1.38
CA SER A 129 -6.72 -46.96 2.44
C SER A 129 -7.46 -48.25 2.09
N THR A 130 -7.89 -48.42 0.83
CA THR A 130 -8.49 -49.67 0.35
C THR A 130 -7.50 -50.83 0.41
N PHE A 131 -6.25 -50.60 0.00
CA PHE A 131 -5.19 -51.62 0.00
C PHE A 131 -4.73 -52.00 1.42
N THR A 132 -4.80 -51.06 2.36
CA THR A 132 -4.41 -51.26 3.77
C THR A 132 -5.58 -51.61 4.69
N PHE A 133 -6.77 -51.92 4.13
CA PHE A 133 -7.99 -52.20 4.90
C PHE A 133 -8.36 -51.09 5.91
N GLY A 134 -8.06 -49.84 5.56
CA GLY A 134 -8.33 -48.68 6.40
C GLY A 134 -7.34 -48.46 7.54
N LEU A 135 -6.25 -49.23 7.62
CA LEU A 135 -5.22 -49.09 8.67
C LEU A 135 -4.30 -47.89 8.43
N TYR A 136 -4.16 -47.41 7.19
CA TYR A 136 -3.35 -46.25 6.85
C TYR A 136 -4.12 -45.30 5.93
N ASN A 137 -4.42 -44.10 6.45
CA ASN A 137 -5.06 -43.02 5.69
C ASN A 137 -4.05 -41.91 5.50
N ILE A 138 -3.73 -41.61 4.23
CA ILE A 138 -2.99 -40.40 3.88
C ILE A 138 -3.97 -39.24 4.00
N PRO A 139 -3.61 -38.11 4.67
CA PRO A 139 -4.51 -36.96 4.74
C PRO A 139 -4.97 -36.53 3.35
N GLN A 140 -6.21 -36.07 3.25
CA GLN A 140 -6.81 -35.60 2.00
C GLN A 140 -6.65 -34.07 1.90
N ASP A 141 -6.67 -33.56 0.67
CA ASP A 141 -6.58 -32.12 0.36
C ASP A 141 -5.29 -31.40 0.83
N LEU A 142 -4.12 -32.02 0.64
CA LEU A 142 -2.84 -31.40 1.00
C LEU A 142 -2.43 -30.22 0.09
N ALA A 143 -2.92 -30.17 -1.15
CA ALA A 143 -2.62 -29.08 -2.06
C ALA A 143 -3.56 -27.90 -1.76
N ASP A 144 -3.13 -27.05 -0.84
CA ASP A 144 -3.93 -25.97 -0.30
C ASP A 144 -3.81 -24.70 -1.18
N SER A 145 -4.45 -24.70 -2.36
CA SER A 145 -4.58 -23.47 -3.19
C SER A 145 -5.25 -22.33 -2.42
N SER A 146 -6.08 -22.67 -1.43
CA SER A 146 -6.90 -21.73 -0.67
C SER A 146 -6.09 -20.65 0.06
N ARG A 147 -4.87 -20.96 0.52
CA ARG A 147 -3.99 -20.02 1.25
C ARG A 147 -3.29 -19.00 0.34
N LEU A 148 -3.24 -19.25 -0.96
CA LEU A 148 -2.64 -18.37 -1.97
C LEU A 148 -3.66 -17.43 -2.63
N LEU A 149 -4.96 -17.73 -2.50
CA LEU A 149 -6.08 -17.04 -3.16
C LEU A 149 -6.85 -16.06 -2.28
N GLY A 150 -6.66 -16.11 -0.96
CA GLY A 150 -7.40 -15.25 -0.02
C GLY A 150 -7.27 -13.76 -0.33
N GLY A 151 -6.10 -13.30 -0.77
CA GLY A 151 -5.89 -11.90 -1.17
C GLY A 151 -6.65 -11.51 -2.43
N TYR A 152 -6.67 -12.37 -3.46
CA TYR A 152 -7.39 -12.10 -4.71
C TYR A 152 -8.90 -11.91 -4.46
N HIS A 153 -9.51 -12.81 -3.69
CA HIS A 153 -10.92 -12.69 -3.33
C HIS A 153 -11.19 -11.53 -2.35
N ALA A 154 -10.28 -11.28 -1.41
CA ALA A 154 -10.40 -10.11 -0.53
C ALA A 154 -10.40 -8.80 -1.33
N ILE A 155 -9.52 -8.65 -2.31
CA ILE A 155 -9.51 -7.48 -3.20
C ILE A 155 -10.81 -7.40 -4.01
N SER A 156 -11.29 -8.51 -4.54
CA SER A 156 -12.55 -8.55 -5.31
C SER A 156 -13.74 -8.11 -4.46
N PHE A 157 -13.82 -8.60 -3.22
CA PHE A 157 -14.86 -8.28 -2.27
C PHE A 157 -14.81 -6.80 -1.83
N THR A 158 -13.62 -6.30 -1.49
CA THR A 158 -13.46 -4.89 -1.09
C THR A 158 -13.69 -3.94 -2.26
N LEU A 159 -13.34 -4.34 -3.49
CA LEU A 159 -13.65 -3.60 -4.72
C LEU A 159 -15.15 -3.50 -4.95
N LEU A 160 -15.89 -4.61 -4.75
CA LEU A 160 -17.35 -4.63 -4.82
C LEU A 160 -17.96 -3.71 -3.76
N LEU A 161 -17.54 -3.84 -2.50
CA LEU A 161 -18.04 -3.01 -1.39
C LEU A 161 -17.79 -1.52 -1.66
N SER A 162 -16.62 -1.19 -2.21
CA SER A 162 -16.26 0.17 -2.57
C SER A 162 -17.07 0.70 -3.75
N SER A 163 -17.38 -0.16 -4.73
CA SER A 163 -18.25 0.18 -5.87
C SER A 163 -19.70 0.42 -5.43
N ILE A 164 -20.25 -0.40 -4.54
CA ILE A 164 -21.59 -0.20 -3.95
C ILE A 164 -21.63 1.10 -3.16
N SER A 165 -20.63 1.35 -2.32
CA SER A 165 -20.53 2.59 -1.53
C SER A 165 -20.46 3.83 -2.43
N PHE A 166 -19.70 3.76 -3.52
CA PHE A 166 -19.61 4.82 -4.51
C PHE A 166 -20.93 5.04 -5.26
N ALA A 167 -21.60 3.97 -5.70
CA ALA A 167 -22.91 4.05 -6.33
C ALA A 167 -23.97 4.67 -5.40
N TYR A 168 -23.95 4.30 -4.12
CA TYR A 168 -24.82 4.89 -3.10
C TYR A 168 -24.54 6.39 -2.91
N TYR A 169 -23.26 6.78 -2.88
CA TYR A 169 -22.87 8.19 -2.86
C TYR A 169 -23.37 8.95 -4.11
N LEU A 170 -23.18 8.41 -5.32
CA LEU A 170 -23.65 9.02 -6.57
C LEU A 170 -25.18 9.15 -6.58
N TYR A 171 -25.90 8.16 -6.07
CA TYR A 171 -27.36 8.23 -5.93
C TYR A 171 -27.78 9.40 -5.02
N LEU A 172 -27.18 9.53 -3.83
CA LEU A 172 -27.50 10.64 -2.93
C LEU A 172 -27.15 11.99 -3.56
N ARG A 173 -25.99 12.07 -4.23
CA ARG A 173 -25.49 13.31 -4.79
C ARG A 173 -26.27 13.76 -6.03
N PHE A 174 -26.52 12.89 -6.99
CA PHE A 174 -27.07 13.25 -8.30
C PHE A 174 -28.56 12.97 -8.43
N VAL A 175 -29.10 11.95 -7.75
CA VAL A 175 -30.53 11.62 -7.79
C VAL A 175 -31.27 12.34 -6.66
N LYS A 176 -30.78 12.26 -5.43
CA LYS A 176 -31.39 12.97 -4.27
C LYS A 176 -30.93 14.42 -4.12
N LYS A 177 -29.95 14.87 -4.92
CA LYS A 177 -29.45 16.25 -4.97
C LYS A 177 -28.99 16.78 -3.60
N GLU A 178 -28.49 15.92 -2.72
CA GLU A 178 -27.94 16.35 -1.42
C GLU A 178 -26.70 17.24 -1.65
N SER A 179 -26.63 18.37 -0.94
CA SER A 179 -25.53 19.34 -1.06
C SER A 179 -24.35 18.93 -0.19
N ILE A 180 -23.14 19.10 -0.72
CA ILE A 180 -21.90 18.90 0.03
C ILE A 180 -21.35 20.26 0.43
N VAL A 181 -21.04 20.41 1.72
CA VAL A 181 -20.24 21.54 2.21
C VAL A 181 -18.77 21.13 2.10
N PRO A 182 -17.96 21.80 1.28
CA PRO A 182 -16.54 21.51 1.16
C PRO A 182 -15.84 21.72 2.50
N ASN A 183 -14.90 20.84 2.83
CA ASN A 183 -14.03 21.00 4.00
C ASN A 183 -12.61 21.21 3.47
N SER A 184 -12.17 22.45 3.32
CA SER A 184 -10.82 22.75 2.84
C SER A 184 -9.92 23.05 4.04
N SER A 185 -9.09 22.09 4.43
CA SER A 185 -8.16 22.26 5.56
C SER A 185 -6.75 22.68 5.17
N ILE A 186 -6.32 22.58 3.90
CA ILE A 186 -4.93 22.90 3.50
C ILE A 186 -4.88 23.74 2.20
N PRO A 187 -4.47 25.02 2.26
CA PRO A 187 -4.25 25.86 1.09
C PRO A 187 -2.89 25.58 0.42
N LEU A 188 -2.85 25.62 -0.92
CA LEU A 188 -1.67 25.28 -1.74
C LEU A 188 -0.48 26.23 -1.50
N SER A 189 -0.76 27.47 -1.10
CA SER A 189 0.24 28.49 -0.78
C SER A 189 1.08 28.13 0.45
N GLU A 190 0.50 27.46 1.44
CA GLU A 190 1.21 27.02 2.65
C GLU A 190 2.18 25.88 2.33
N ILE A 191 1.77 24.94 1.49
CA ILE A 191 2.63 23.86 0.97
C ILE A 191 3.85 24.50 0.27
N ARG A 192 3.64 25.44 -0.66
CA ARG A 192 4.74 26.11 -1.37
C ARG A 192 5.72 26.81 -0.42
N ASN A 193 5.20 27.46 0.63
CA ASN A 193 6.04 28.14 1.61
C ASN A 193 6.90 27.16 2.42
N VAL A 194 6.35 26.01 2.84
CA VAL A 194 7.13 24.97 3.53
C VAL A 194 8.27 24.45 2.66
N PHE A 195 7.99 24.18 1.38
CA PHE A 195 9.02 23.78 0.41
C PHE A 195 10.11 24.85 0.24
N ALA A 196 9.77 26.13 0.32
CA ALA A 196 10.73 27.22 0.20
C ALA A 196 11.59 27.41 1.46
N THR A 197 11.00 27.22 2.65
CA THR A 197 11.67 27.44 3.94
C THR A 197 12.61 26.28 4.32
N ASN A 198 12.16 25.03 4.15
CA ASN A 198 12.91 23.84 4.57
C ASN A 198 13.25 22.94 3.39
N LYS A 199 13.91 23.50 2.37
CA LYS A 199 14.22 22.81 1.10
C LYS A 199 14.89 21.46 1.30
N LEU A 200 15.91 21.40 2.16
CA LEU A 200 16.70 20.19 2.41
C LEU A 200 15.84 19.08 3.04
N LEU A 201 15.15 19.39 4.15
CA LEU A 201 14.30 18.44 4.84
C LEU A 201 13.14 17.96 3.96
N THR A 202 12.51 18.90 3.22
CA THR A 202 11.39 18.57 2.33
C THR A 202 11.85 17.70 1.16
N ALA A 203 13.03 17.94 0.59
CA ALA A 203 13.62 17.09 -0.44
C ALA A 203 13.94 15.69 0.11
N ALA A 204 14.52 15.61 1.31
CA ALA A 204 14.83 14.34 1.97
C ALA A 204 13.58 13.46 2.14
N ILE A 205 12.52 13.99 2.77
CA ILE A 205 11.28 13.24 2.98
C ILE A 205 10.57 12.89 1.66
N SER A 206 10.68 13.75 0.64
CA SER A 206 10.06 13.47 -0.66
C SER A 206 10.77 12.31 -1.36
N LEU A 207 12.10 12.28 -1.34
CA LEU A 207 12.89 11.18 -1.89
C LEU A 207 12.61 9.88 -1.13
N MET A 208 12.55 9.94 0.20
CA MET A 208 12.24 8.77 1.02
C MET A 208 10.83 8.23 0.77
N ALA A 209 9.80 9.08 0.73
CA ALA A 209 8.44 8.65 0.42
C ALA A 209 8.33 8.08 -1.01
N LEU A 210 8.89 8.78 -2.02
CA LEU A 210 8.82 8.36 -3.42
C LEU A 210 9.59 7.05 -3.68
N SER A 211 10.70 6.84 -2.97
CA SER A 211 11.52 5.63 -3.13
C SER A 211 10.74 4.34 -2.93
N GLN A 212 9.70 4.35 -2.08
CA GLN A 212 8.91 3.16 -1.75
C GLN A 212 8.04 2.67 -2.92
N PHE A 213 7.76 3.54 -3.88
CA PHE A 213 6.94 3.25 -5.08
C PHE A 213 7.78 2.83 -6.28
N ILE A 214 9.09 3.02 -6.21
CA ILE A 214 10.06 2.69 -7.27
C ILE A 214 10.64 1.30 -6.95
N PRO A 215 11.05 0.51 -7.95
CA PRO A 215 11.70 -0.77 -7.71
C PRO A 215 12.82 -0.69 -6.66
N PHE A 216 12.56 -1.26 -5.50
CA PHE A 216 13.38 -1.12 -4.30
C PHE A 216 14.42 -2.24 -4.21
N ASN A 217 14.02 -3.45 -4.60
CA ASN A 217 14.92 -4.58 -4.75
C ASN A 217 14.73 -5.23 -6.13
N ARG A 218 15.82 -5.77 -6.69
CA ARG A 218 15.73 -6.74 -7.78
C ARG A 218 15.76 -8.11 -7.13
N MET A 219 14.58 -8.66 -6.86
CA MET A 219 14.47 -10.05 -6.43
C MET A 219 15.01 -10.92 -7.56
N ASN A 220 16.22 -11.47 -7.45
CA ASN A 220 16.85 -12.28 -8.50
C ASN A 220 16.95 -11.60 -9.90
N SER A 221 17.69 -12.19 -10.82
CA SER A 221 17.82 -11.73 -12.22
C SER A 221 16.61 -12.09 -13.10
N ASN A 222 15.80 -13.06 -12.67
CA ASN A 222 14.69 -13.62 -13.45
C ASN A 222 13.31 -13.06 -13.07
N LEU A 223 13.25 -12.12 -12.11
CA LEU A 223 12.03 -11.61 -11.51
C LEU A 223 11.96 -10.10 -11.74
N PHE A 224 10.74 -9.59 -11.92
CA PHE A 224 10.55 -8.18 -12.21
C PHE A 224 11.02 -7.30 -11.03
N PRO A 225 11.69 -6.17 -11.30
CA PRO A 225 12.05 -5.21 -10.25
C PRO A 225 10.80 -4.75 -9.50
N SER A 226 10.73 -5.00 -8.18
CA SER A 226 9.52 -4.78 -7.40
C SER A 226 9.67 -3.59 -6.43
N PRO A 227 8.60 -2.81 -6.21
CA PRO A 227 8.60 -1.73 -5.22
C PRO A 227 8.65 -2.28 -3.79
N ALA A 228 9.01 -1.45 -2.82
CA ALA A 228 9.15 -1.88 -1.42
C ALA A 228 7.84 -2.44 -0.81
N PHE A 229 6.69 -1.98 -1.32
CA PHE A 229 5.36 -2.48 -0.96
C PHE A 229 5.11 -3.94 -1.34
N ALA A 230 5.87 -4.51 -2.27
CA ALA A 230 5.76 -5.93 -2.62
C ALA A 230 6.17 -6.83 -1.45
N ASP A 231 7.26 -6.46 -0.78
CA ASP A 231 7.93 -7.34 0.20
C ASP A 231 7.64 -6.93 1.65
N HIS A 232 7.60 -5.62 1.92
CA HIS A 232 7.41 -5.09 3.26
C HIS A 232 6.37 -3.96 3.30
N PRO A 233 5.11 -4.26 2.94
CA PRO A 233 4.05 -3.25 2.84
C PRO A 233 3.81 -2.47 4.15
N ILE A 234 3.96 -3.11 5.30
CA ILE A 234 3.81 -2.47 6.62
C ILE A 234 4.91 -1.44 6.85
N ILE A 235 6.16 -1.80 6.55
CA ILE A 235 7.33 -0.96 6.79
C ILE A 235 7.33 0.23 5.81
N SER A 236 7.07 -0.02 4.52
CA SER A 236 6.94 1.03 3.51
C SER A 236 5.79 2.00 3.81
N SER A 237 4.66 1.47 4.31
CA SER A 237 3.55 2.32 4.77
C SER A 237 3.97 3.19 5.96
N ALA A 238 4.69 2.63 6.94
CA ALA A 238 5.16 3.37 8.10
C ALA A 238 6.08 4.53 7.72
N ILE A 239 7.03 4.30 6.80
CA ILE A 239 7.92 5.33 6.25
C ILE A 239 7.10 6.45 5.59
N CYS A 240 6.14 6.10 4.73
CA CYS A 240 5.28 7.10 4.09
C CYS A 240 4.45 7.90 5.11
N ILE A 241 3.93 7.24 6.16
CA ILE A 241 3.17 7.90 7.24
C ILE A 241 4.05 8.84 8.03
N VAL A 242 5.25 8.41 8.45
CA VAL A 242 6.18 9.25 9.21
C VAL A 242 6.66 10.44 8.37
N SER A 243 7.00 10.22 7.09
CA SER A 243 7.27 11.29 6.13
C SER A 243 6.11 12.31 6.04
N PHE A 244 4.85 11.84 6.00
CA PHE A 244 3.68 12.72 6.04
C PHE A 244 3.55 13.48 7.38
N LEU A 245 3.83 12.82 8.51
CA LEU A 245 3.80 13.46 9.83
C LEU A 245 4.86 14.55 9.97
N ILE A 246 6.06 14.35 9.42
CA ILE A 246 7.10 15.39 9.33
C ILE A 246 6.57 16.56 8.51
N PHE A 247 6.00 16.31 7.34
CA PHE A 247 5.43 17.34 6.48
C PHE A 247 4.29 18.12 7.15
N SER A 248 3.38 17.42 7.82
CA SER A 248 2.29 18.04 8.58
C SER A 248 2.82 18.88 9.75
N SER A 249 3.87 18.42 10.43
CA SER A 249 4.48 19.16 11.54
C SER A 249 5.18 20.43 11.06
N LEU A 250 5.77 20.39 9.85
CA LEU A 250 6.33 21.57 9.19
C LEU A 250 5.25 22.60 8.85
N LEU A 251 4.11 22.16 8.33
CA LEU A 251 2.95 23.03 8.07
C LEU A 251 2.46 23.71 9.36
N GLN A 252 2.44 22.97 10.46
CA GLN A 252 2.01 23.47 11.78
C GLN A 252 3.10 24.23 12.56
N ARG A 253 4.32 24.35 12.01
CA ARG A 253 5.50 24.95 12.67
C ARG A 253 5.80 24.34 14.04
N ASN A 254 5.62 23.03 14.17
CA ASN A 254 5.78 22.31 15.42
C ASN A 254 7.11 21.54 15.47
N ASN A 255 8.17 22.24 15.88
CA ASN A 255 9.55 21.73 15.81
C ASN A 255 9.82 20.53 16.72
N LYS A 256 9.10 20.39 17.84
CA LYS A 256 9.31 19.30 18.80
C LYS A 256 8.98 17.92 18.21
N PHE A 257 7.94 17.84 17.38
CA PHE A 257 7.56 16.58 16.74
C PHE A 257 8.40 16.29 15.48
N ILE A 258 8.93 17.31 14.82
CA ILE A 258 9.81 17.14 13.66
C ILE A 258 11.04 16.30 14.04
N GLU A 259 11.75 16.65 15.11
CA GLU A 259 12.96 15.92 15.53
C GLU A 259 12.63 14.45 15.86
N LEU A 260 11.52 14.20 16.58
CA LEU A 260 11.09 12.83 16.90
C LEU A 260 10.82 12.00 15.64
N TYR A 261 10.04 12.53 14.70
CA TYR A 261 9.70 11.81 13.49
C TYR A 261 10.90 11.61 12.57
N VAL A 262 11.80 12.59 12.51
CA VAL A 262 13.09 12.48 11.82
C VAL A 262 13.93 11.33 12.39
N ILE A 263 14.04 11.21 13.72
CA ILE A 263 14.78 10.11 14.36
C ILE A 263 14.15 8.76 14.03
N ILE A 264 12.82 8.67 14.08
CA ILE A 264 12.09 7.44 13.70
C ILE A 264 12.38 7.08 12.25
N GLU A 265 12.38 8.07 11.35
CA GLU A 265 12.66 7.86 9.93
C GLU A 265 14.11 7.41 9.71
N ILE A 266 15.09 7.96 10.44
CA ILE A 266 16.49 7.50 10.40
C ILE A 266 16.61 6.05 10.89
N ALA A 267 15.86 5.67 11.94
CA ALA A 267 15.87 4.31 12.47
C ALA A 267 15.39 3.26 11.46
N SER A 268 14.62 3.65 10.44
CA SER A 268 14.22 2.74 9.35
C SER A 268 15.41 2.17 8.56
N LEU A 269 16.59 2.81 8.60
CA LEU A 269 17.83 2.27 8.04
C LEU A 269 18.23 0.92 8.66
N LEU A 270 17.94 0.71 9.94
CA LEU A 270 18.23 -0.57 10.61
C LEU A 270 17.41 -1.71 10.02
N ILE A 271 16.18 -1.40 9.59
CA ILE A 271 15.25 -2.35 8.99
C ILE A 271 15.63 -2.63 7.54
N TRP A 272 15.88 -1.58 6.77
CA TRP A 272 16.24 -1.67 5.34
C TRP A 272 17.75 -1.84 5.07
N ASN A 273 18.53 -2.18 6.10
CA ASN A 273 20.00 -2.20 6.06
C ASN A 273 20.54 -2.81 4.74
N PRO A 274 21.64 -2.26 4.15
CA PRO A 274 22.23 -2.83 2.94
C PRO A 274 22.43 -4.35 2.98
N PHE A 275 22.76 -4.93 4.14
CA PHE A 275 22.86 -6.40 4.27
C PHE A 275 21.51 -7.12 4.10
N TYR A 276 20.40 -6.49 4.48
CA TYR A 276 19.06 -7.04 4.31
C TYR A 276 18.63 -7.02 2.84
N VAL A 277 18.77 -5.88 2.15
CA VAL A 277 18.42 -5.76 0.73
C VAL A 277 19.31 -6.67 -0.13
N LEU A 278 20.61 -6.75 0.19
CA LEU A 278 21.56 -7.64 -0.48
C LEU A 278 21.29 -9.14 -0.20
N ARG A 279 20.64 -9.47 0.92
CA ARG A 279 20.26 -10.86 1.23
C ARG A 279 19.16 -11.38 0.31
N TYR A 280 18.29 -10.50 -0.19
CA TYR A 280 17.14 -10.87 -1.03
C TYR A 280 17.30 -10.49 -2.51
N GLY A 281 18.43 -9.89 -2.91
CA GLY A 281 18.64 -9.45 -4.28
C GLY A 281 19.73 -8.39 -4.45
N ALA A 282 19.62 -7.62 -5.53
CA ALA A 282 20.48 -6.45 -5.78
C ALA A 282 19.71 -5.15 -5.55
N PRO A 283 20.34 -4.11 -4.99
CA PRO A 283 19.68 -2.84 -4.71
C PRO A 283 19.05 -2.24 -5.97
N GLY A 284 17.75 -1.96 -5.91
CA GLY A 284 17.02 -1.28 -6.97
C GLY A 284 17.20 0.25 -6.93
N LEU A 285 16.70 0.94 -7.95
CA LEU A 285 16.74 2.41 -8.00
C LEU A 285 16.02 3.06 -6.80
N GLY A 286 14.92 2.46 -6.35
CA GLY A 286 14.19 2.88 -5.16
C GLY A 286 15.10 2.88 -3.92
N TYR A 287 15.86 1.80 -3.71
CA TYR A 287 16.79 1.73 -2.57
C TYR A 287 17.90 2.78 -2.64
N ILE A 288 18.44 3.05 -3.83
CA ILE A 288 19.45 4.11 -4.02
C ILE A 288 18.86 5.48 -3.65
N ILE A 289 17.65 5.79 -4.14
CA ILE A 289 16.95 7.05 -3.84
C ILE A 289 16.65 7.16 -2.34
N TYR A 290 16.25 6.06 -1.71
CA TYR A 290 16.03 5.99 -0.25
C TYR A 290 17.29 6.34 0.55
N ILE A 291 18.45 5.76 0.19
CA ILE A 291 19.72 6.06 0.86
C ILE A 291 20.12 7.53 0.68
N VAL A 292 19.92 8.11 -0.52
CA VAL A 292 20.15 9.54 -0.75
C VAL A 292 19.23 10.39 0.14
N GLY A 293 17.94 10.05 0.23
CA GLY A 293 16.98 10.72 1.11
C GLY A 293 17.40 10.68 2.58
N LEU A 294 17.79 9.50 3.08
CA LEU A 294 18.30 9.32 4.44
C LEU A 294 19.57 10.13 4.71
N ALA A 295 20.52 10.15 3.79
CA ALA A 295 21.76 10.91 3.95
C ALA A 295 21.49 12.41 4.10
N LEU A 296 20.54 12.96 3.32
CA LEU A 296 20.10 14.34 3.46
C LEU A 296 19.41 14.61 4.80
N LEU A 297 18.66 13.64 5.30
CA LEU A 297 17.93 13.72 6.58
C LEU A 297 18.90 13.71 7.78
N ILE A 298 19.91 12.84 7.75
CA ILE A 298 21.01 12.81 8.73
C ILE A 298 21.79 14.13 8.69
N TYR A 299 22.12 14.62 7.49
CA TYR A 299 22.82 15.89 7.32
C TYR A 299 22.03 17.08 7.88
N TYR A 300 20.71 17.08 7.66
CA TYR A 300 19.81 18.09 8.24
C TYR A 300 19.90 18.12 9.77
N GLU A 301 19.86 16.95 10.44
CA GLU A 301 19.92 16.96 11.91
C GLU A 301 21.27 17.32 12.50
N LEU A 302 22.36 16.88 11.87
CA LEU A 302 23.70 17.28 12.31
C LEU A 302 23.85 18.80 12.23
N ARG A 303 23.32 19.43 11.17
CA ARG A 303 23.33 20.88 11.01
C ARG A 303 22.42 21.59 12.02
N SER A 304 21.23 21.07 12.26
CA SER A 304 20.26 21.60 13.22
C SER A 304 20.87 21.64 14.64
N ARG A 305 21.51 20.55 15.07
CA ARG A 305 22.19 20.46 16.37
C ARG A 305 23.40 21.40 16.49
N ALA A 306 24.21 21.52 15.44
CA ALA A 306 25.34 22.44 15.43
C ALA A 306 24.89 23.91 15.59
N SER A 307 23.76 24.29 14.99
CA SER A 307 23.19 25.64 15.14
C SER A 307 22.68 25.92 16.56
N ASN A 308 22.09 24.92 17.22
CA ASN A 308 21.56 25.09 18.58
C ASN A 308 22.67 25.19 19.64
N ASN A 309 23.79 24.50 19.44
CA ASN A 309 24.95 24.56 20.36
C ASN A 309 25.76 25.86 20.25
N GLN A 310 25.57 26.68 19.22
CA GLN A 310 26.20 28.00 19.10
C GLN A 310 25.41 29.13 19.77
N LEU A 311 24.17 28.84 20.21
CA LEU A 311 23.26 29.79 20.87
C LEU A 311 23.15 29.56 22.39
N SER A 312 23.86 28.56 22.92
CA SER A 312 23.99 28.23 24.35
C SER A 312 25.33 28.67 24.90
#